data_AF-D4YVM1-F1
#
_entry.id   AF-D4YVM1-F1
#
_cell.length_a   1.000
_cell.length_b   1.000
_cell.length_c   1.000
_cell.angle_alpha   90.00
_cell.angle_beta   90.00
_cell.angle_gamma   90.00
#
_symmetry.space_group_name_H-M   'P 1'
#
loop_
_entity.id
_entity.type
_entity.pdbx_description
1 polymer ?
#
loop_
_entity_poly.entity_id
_entity_poly.type
_entity_poly.pdbx_seq_one_letter_code
_entity_poly.pdbx_strand_id
1 'polypeptide(L)'
;MPLTIDDQQVTFDWFTEVNTDDAPAYQQLVDKLVRYAKSHQRIMSTRRDESNEKYAFRCFLLRLGFIGPQYKAQRKVLLKNLTGSAAFKNQET
;
A
#
# COMPACT_ATOMS: atom_id res chain seq x y z
N MET A 1 -14.13 -8.52 4.49
CA MET A 1 -15.10 -7.42 4.32
C MET A 1 -15.54 -7.40 2.86
N PRO A 2 -16.84 -7.24 2.57
CA PRO A 2 -17.33 -7.19 1.19
C PRO A 2 -16.96 -5.86 0.52
N LEU A 3 -16.67 -5.92 -0.79
CA LEU A 3 -16.54 -4.75 -1.66
C LEU A 3 -17.89 -4.49 -2.33
N THR A 4 -18.28 -3.23 -2.42
CA THR A 4 -19.40 -2.83 -3.28
C THR A 4 -18.82 -2.42 -4.63
N ILE A 5 -19.22 -3.13 -5.69
CA ILE A 5 -18.74 -2.90 -7.06
C ILE A 5 -19.97 -2.63 -7.91
N ASP A 6 -19.98 -1.51 -8.63
CA ASP A 6 -20.92 -1.22 -9.71
C ASP A 6 -20.16 -1.04 -11.04
N ASP A 7 -20.89 -0.78 -12.13
CA ASP A 7 -20.32 -0.67 -13.48
C ASP A 7 -19.34 0.53 -13.62
N GLN A 8 -19.36 1.48 -12.70
CA GLN A 8 -18.66 2.76 -12.78
C GLN A 8 -17.62 2.98 -11.67
N GLN A 9 -17.81 2.39 -10.49
CA GLN A 9 -16.98 2.60 -9.31
C GLN A 9 -16.87 1.36 -8.42
N VAL A 10 -15.79 1.35 -7.63
CA VAL A 10 -15.55 0.39 -6.54
C VAL A 10 -15.52 1.18 -5.24
N THR A 11 -16.38 0.82 -4.29
CA THR A 11 -16.51 1.49 -2.99
C THR A 11 -15.89 0.65 -1.88
N PHE A 12 -15.11 1.32 -1.02
CA PHE A 12 -14.44 0.74 0.15
C PHE A 12 -14.99 1.35 1.45
N ASP A 13 -16.14 0.86 1.94
CA ASP A 13 -16.78 1.36 3.18
C ASP A 13 -16.14 0.82 4.47
N TRP A 14 -14.83 0.54 4.43
CA TRP A 14 -14.12 -0.16 5.51
C TRP A 14 -13.50 0.78 6.54
N PHE A 15 -13.53 2.08 6.27
CA PHE A 15 -12.96 3.09 7.14
C PHE A 15 -14.06 3.73 7.99
N THR A 16 -14.17 3.28 9.23
CA THR A 16 -15.07 3.89 10.22
C THR A 16 -14.48 5.17 10.84
N GLU A 17 -13.16 5.25 10.92
CA GLU A 17 -12.43 6.43 11.38
C GLU A 17 -11.24 6.68 10.46
N VAL A 18 -11.19 7.88 9.88
CA VAL A 18 -10.05 8.34 9.07
C VAL A 18 -9.49 9.58 9.76
N ASN A 19 -8.22 9.50 10.16
CA ASN A 19 -7.50 10.71 10.49
C ASN A 19 -7.30 11.52 9.21
N THR A 20 -7.86 12.73 9.18
CA THR A 20 -7.78 13.66 8.04
C THR A 20 -6.33 13.98 7.64
N ASP A 21 -5.38 13.93 8.58
CA ASP A 21 -3.96 14.17 8.32
C ASP A 21 -3.32 13.04 7.49
N ASP A 22 -3.88 11.83 7.56
CA ASP A 22 -3.40 10.66 6.80
C ASP A 22 -4.05 10.56 5.41
N ALA A 23 -5.20 11.21 5.21
CA ALA A 23 -5.98 11.15 3.96
C ALA A 23 -5.15 11.40 2.69
N PRO A 24 -4.21 12.39 2.65
CA PRO A 24 -3.36 12.61 1.47
C PRO A 24 -2.48 11.40 1.11
N ALA A 25 -2.03 10.63 2.11
CA ALA A 25 -1.21 9.44 1.87
C ALA A 25 -2.03 8.32 1.21
N TYR A 26 -3.27 8.11 1.67
CA TYR A 26 -4.18 7.13 1.09
C TYR A 26 -4.62 7.52 -0.32
N GLN A 27 -4.98 8.79 -0.54
CA GLN A 27 -5.32 9.28 -1.89
C GLN A 27 -4.18 9.07 -2.88
N GLN A 28 -2.94 9.40 -2.48
CA GLN A 28 -1.77 9.21 -3.34
C GLN A 28 -1.45 7.72 -3.58
N LEU A 29 -1.69 6.86 -2.58
CA LEU A 29 -1.59 5.41 -2.76
C LEU A 29 -2.57 4.93 -3.83
N VAL A 30 -3.84 5.33 -3.76
CA VAL A 30 -4.86 4.91 -4.73
C VAL A 30 -4.53 5.41 -6.14
N ASP A 31 -4.15 6.68 -6.31
CA ASP A 31 -3.76 7.22 -7.64
C ASP A 31 -2.59 6.42 -8.25
N LYS A 32 -1.53 6.18 -7.48
CA LYS A 32 -0.37 5.41 -7.95
C LYS A 32 -0.71 3.94 -8.18
N LEU A 33 -1.55 3.34 -7.35
CA LEU A 33 -2.01 1.96 -7.49
C LEU A 33 -2.81 1.78 -8.79
N VAL A 34 -3.75 2.68 -9.08
CA VAL A 34 -4.55 2.66 -10.31
C VAL A 34 -3.64 2.82 -11.53
N ARG A 35 -2.68 3.75 -11.50
CA ARG A 35 -1.69 3.92 -12.58
C ARG A 35 -0.87 2.65 -12.79
N TYR A 36 -0.38 2.06 -11.70
CA TYR A 36 0.40 0.82 -11.73
C TYR A 36 -0.42 -0.35 -12.29
N ALA A 37 -1.69 -0.47 -11.90
CA ALA A 37 -2.60 -1.50 -12.40
C ALA A 37 -2.87 -1.35 -13.91
N LYS A 38 -3.08 -0.11 -14.39
CA LYS A 38 -3.26 0.18 -15.82
C LYS A 38 -2.03 -0.16 -16.66
N SER A 39 -0.83 -0.04 -16.10
CA SER A 39 0.42 -0.30 -16.83
C SER A 39 0.91 -1.74 -16.71
N HIS A 40 0.48 -2.50 -15.71
CA HIS A 40 0.97 -3.85 -15.47
C HIS A 40 0.19 -4.90 -16.25
N GLN A 41 0.86 -5.59 -17.17
CA GLN A 41 0.24 -6.64 -17.99
C GLN A 41 0.18 -8.02 -17.31
N ARG A 42 0.95 -8.24 -16.23
CA ARG A 42 1.02 -9.54 -15.56
C ARG A 42 0.82 -9.42 -14.06
N ILE A 43 -0.21 -10.09 -13.56
CA ILE A 43 -0.52 -10.22 -12.13
C ILE A 43 -0.30 -11.68 -11.74
N MET A 44 0.41 -11.91 -10.65
CA MET A 44 0.56 -13.25 -10.07
C MET A 44 -0.52 -13.42 -9.01
N SER A 45 -1.47 -14.34 -9.23
CA SER A 45 -2.56 -14.62 -8.28
C SER A 45 -2.10 -15.42 -7.06
N THR A 46 -0.87 -15.97 -7.10
CA THR A 46 -0.32 -16.76 -6.01
C THR A 46 -0.06 -15.87 -4.79
N ARG A 47 -0.80 -16.12 -3.72
CA ARG A 47 -0.57 -15.49 -2.42
C ARG A 47 0.81 -15.89 -1.91
N ARG A 48 1.64 -14.91 -1.55
CA ARG A 48 2.90 -15.14 -0.84
C ARG A 48 2.67 -14.87 0.63
N ASP A 49 3.12 -15.79 1.45
CA ASP A 49 3.21 -15.57 2.90
C ASP A 49 4.45 -14.72 3.16
N GLU A 50 4.27 -13.50 3.64
CA GLU A 50 5.36 -12.58 3.94
C GLU A 50 5.45 -12.41 5.46
N SER A 51 6.48 -13.01 6.06
CA SER A 51 6.75 -12.93 7.51
C SER A 51 7.08 -11.52 7.99
N ASN A 52 7.40 -10.60 7.07
CA ASN A 52 7.65 -9.19 7.36
C ASN A 52 6.83 -8.30 6.42
N GLU A 53 5.59 -8.05 6.83
CA GLU A 53 4.61 -7.23 6.10
C GLU A 53 5.15 -5.83 5.81
N LYS A 54 5.83 -5.20 6.76
CA LYS A 54 6.36 -3.84 6.59
C LYS A 54 7.45 -3.76 5.53
N TYR A 55 8.37 -4.72 5.49
CA TYR A 55 9.38 -4.79 4.44
C TYR A 55 8.74 -5.02 3.06
N ALA A 56 7.86 -6.01 2.96
CA ALA A 56 7.19 -6.37 1.72
C ALA A 56 6.40 -5.18 1.15
N PHE A 57 5.62 -4.51 2.01
CA PHE A 57 4.83 -3.35 1.60
C PHE A 57 5.72 -2.16 1.24
N ARG A 58 6.82 -1.91 1.95
CA ARG A 58 7.81 -0.89 1.54
C ARG A 58 8.32 -1.16 0.12
N CYS A 59 8.75 -2.39 -0.19
CA CYS A 59 9.21 -2.75 -1.53
C CYS A 59 8.12 -2.55 -2.59
N PHE A 60 6.85 -2.80 -2.23
CA PHE A 60 5.72 -2.48 -3.09
C PHE A 60 5.57 -0.97 -3.32
N LEU A 61 5.64 -0.14 -2.28
CA LEU A 61 5.58 1.32 -2.42
C LEU A 61 6.71 1.87 -3.32
N LEU A 62 7.90 1.27 -3.27
CA LEU A 62 9.00 1.63 -4.19
C LEU A 62 8.63 1.31 -5.65
N ARG A 63 8.01 0.16 -5.91
CA ARG A 63 7.50 -0.20 -7.25
C ARG A 63 6.38 0.73 -7.74
N LEU A 64 5.57 1.27 -6.85
CA LEU A 64 4.57 2.30 -7.15
C LEU A 64 5.18 3.71 -7.35
N GLY A 65 6.48 3.89 -7.10
CA GLY A 65 7.19 5.15 -7.31
C GLY A 65 7.15 6.11 -6.11
N PHE A 66 7.00 5.61 -4.88
CA PHE A 66 7.19 6.41 -3.65
C PHE A 66 8.70 6.56 -3.33
N ILE A 67 9.47 7.19 -4.23
CA ILE A 67 10.94 7.30 -4.17
C ILE A 67 11.36 8.74 -3.88
N GLY A 68 12.26 8.92 -2.89
CA GLY A 68 12.78 10.24 -2.50
C GLY A 68 12.19 10.80 -1.20
N PRO A 69 12.71 11.95 -0.73
CA PRO A 69 12.30 12.57 0.54
C PRO A 69 10.88 13.15 0.52
N GLN A 70 10.37 13.57 -0.63
CA GLN A 70 9.02 14.13 -0.79
C GLN A 70 7.90 13.13 -0.42
N TYR A 71 8.21 11.84 -0.45
CA TYR A 71 7.28 10.76 -0.08
C TYR A 71 7.47 10.26 1.37
N LYS A 72 8.32 10.91 2.18
CA LYS A 72 8.66 10.44 3.53
C LYS A 72 7.44 10.38 4.44
N ALA A 73 6.59 11.40 4.39
CA ALA A 73 5.38 11.47 5.20
C ALA A 73 4.40 10.34 4.84
N GLN A 74 4.15 10.16 3.54
CA GLN A 74 3.24 9.13 3.03
C GLN A 74 3.75 7.73 3.37
N ARG A 75 5.05 7.45 3.17
CA ARG A 75 5.63 6.15 3.58
C ARG A 75 5.49 5.90 5.07
N LYS A 76 5.63 6.94 5.92
CA LYS A 76 5.42 6.80 7.37
C LYS A 76 3.98 6.39 7.67
N VAL A 77 3.00 7.08 7.08
CA VAL A 77 1.57 6.78 7.26
C VAL A 77 1.23 5.38 6.76
N LEU A 78 1.66 5.03 5.55
CA LEU A 78 1.31 3.77 4.89
C LEU A 78 1.97 2.54 5.54
N LEU A 79 3.05 2.71 6.30
CA LEU A 79 3.76 1.62 6.97
C LEU A 79 3.45 1.52 8.47
N LYS A 80 2.77 2.50 9.08
CA LYS A 80 2.69 2.62 10.55
C LYS A 80 1.99 1.46 11.26
N ASN A 81 1.01 0.84 10.60
CA ASN A 81 0.21 -0.24 11.17
C ASN A 81 0.71 -1.65 10.78
N LEU A 82 1.85 -1.75 10.08
CA LEU A 82 2.42 -3.03 9.67
C LEU A 82 3.45 -3.54 10.68
N THR A 83 3.61 -4.86 10.75
CA THR A 83 4.56 -5.52 11.65
C THR A 83 5.91 -5.76 10.97
N GLY A 84 6.97 -5.92 11.77
CA GLY A 84 8.32 -6.19 11.28
C GLY A 84 9.17 -4.96 10.94
N SER A 85 10.35 -5.23 10.36
CA SER A 85 11.36 -4.22 10.00
C SER A 85 11.10 -3.67 8.60
N ALA A 86 11.17 -2.35 8.42
CA ALA A 86 11.14 -1.74 7.09
C ALA A 86 12.49 -1.84 6.35
N ALA A 87 13.57 -2.20 7.04
CA ALA A 87 14.92 -2.20 6.48
C ALA A 87 15.38 -3.59 6.03
N PHE A 88 14.98 -4.63 6.76
CA PHE A 88 15.46 -6.00 6.56
C PHE A 88 14.29 -6.93 6.26
N LYS A 89 14.49 -7.85 5.30
CA LYS A 89 13.47 -8.84 4.95
C LYS A 89 13.27 -9.86 6.06
N ASN A 90 14.37 -10.39 6.58
CA ASN A 90 14.41 -11.33 7.70
C ASN A 90 15.01 -10.61 8.91
N GLN A 91 14.55 -10.94 10.12
CA GLN A 91 15.30 -10.60 11.33
C GLN A 91 16.47 -11.59 11.41
N GLU A 92 17.70 -11.13 11.15
CA GLU A 92 18.87 -11.91 11.54
C GLU A 92 18.81 -12.08 13.06
N THR A 93 18.79 -13.34 13.51
CA THR A 93 18.94 -13.71 14.92
C THR A 93 20.38 -14.14 15.13
#